data_AF-A0A8B7A6R9-F1
#
_entry.id   AF-A0A8B7A6R9-F1
#
_cell.length_a   1.000
_cell.length_b   1.000
_cell.length_c   1.000
_cell.angle_alpha   90.00
_cell.angle_beta   90.00
_cell.angle_gamma   90.00
#
_symmetry.space_group_name_H-M   'P 1'
#
loop_
_entity.id
_entity.type
_entity.pdbx_description
1 polymer ?
#
loop_
_entity_poly.entity_id
_entity_poly.type
_entity_poly.pdbx_seq_one_letter_code
_entity_poly.pdbx_strand_id
1 'polypeptide(L)'
;MASCPCVTIFFLLSSTLTQIVVSDLSKAYDVSQWPKPECEMYYPEPNFPAYCPDVTSYICATTGRTYQNECFLCVDQAPFN
;
A
#
# COMPACT_ATOMS: atom_id res chain seq x y z
N MET A 1 24.00 -45.56 8.03
CA MET A 1 22.85 -44.69 8.34
C MET A 1 22.00 -44.62 7.09
N ALA A 2 20.98 -45.49 6.98
CA ALA A 2 20.11 -45.51 5.81
C ALA A 2 19.11 -44.35 5.95
N SER A 3 19.15 -43.39 5.03
CA SER A 3 18.08 -42.39 4.94
C SER A 3 16.80 -43.12 4.56
N CYS A 4 15.84 -43.17 5.48
CA CYS A 4 14.53 -43.75 5.21
C CYS A 4 13.86 -42.89 4.11
N PRO A 5 13.51 -43.46 2.95
CA PRO A 5 13.01 -42.69 1.80
C PRO A 5 11.72 -41.94 2.14
N CYS A 6 10.93 -42.42 3.10
CA CYS A 6 9.74 -41.74 3.59
C CYS A 6 10.07 -40.37 4.20
N VAL A 7 11.13 -40.30 5.02
CA VAL A 7 11.47 -39.08 5.78
C VAL A 7 11.94 -37.98 4.83
N THR A 8 12.75 -38.32 3.83
CA THR A 8 13.18 -37.38 2.79
C THR A 8 12.00 -36.92 1.92
N ILE A 9 11.06 -37.80 1.59
CA ILE A 9 9.83 -37.44 0.88
C ILE A 9 9.00 -36.44 1.70
N PHE A 10 8.81 -36.67 3.00
CA PHE A 10 8.09 -35.73 3.88
C PHE A 10 8.75 -34.35 3.93
N PHE A 11 10.09 -34.29 4.04
CA PHE A 11 10.82 -33.01 4.06
C PHE A 11 10.70 -32.24 2.75
N LEU A 12 10.75 -32.94 1.61
CA LEU A 12 10.58 -32.33 0.29
C LEU A 12 9.16 -31.81 0.08
N LEU A 13 8.14 -32.58 0.49
CA LEU A 13 6.73 -32.15 0.43
C LEU A 13 6.47 -30.94 1.33
N SER A 14 7.07 -30.89 2.53
CA SER A 14 6.94 -29.72 3.41
C SER A 14 7.61 -28.48 2.84
N SER A 15 8.77 -28.64 2.20
CA SER A 15 9.56 -27.52 1.64
C SER A 15 8.92 -26.92 0.39
N THR A 16 8.21 -27.72 -0.40
CA THR A 16 7.46 -27.23 -1.57
C THR A 16 6.13 -26.60 -1.16
N LEU A 17 5.49 -27.13 -0.11
CA LEU A 17 4.25 -26.57 0.41
C LEU A 17 4.44 -25.13 0.91
N THR A 18 5.54 -24.83 1.60
CA THR A 18 5.83 -23.48 2.14
C THR A 18 6.00 -22.42 1.05
N GLN A 19 6.53 -22.78 -0.12
CA GLN A 19 6.71 -21.84 -1.24
C GLN A 19 5.38 -21.44 -1.90
N ILE A 20 4.41 -22.35 -1.88
CA ILE A 20 3.05 -22.10 -2.42
C ILE A 20 2.35 -21.06 -1.53
N VAL A 21 2.40 -21.23 -0.21
CA VAL A 21 1.71 -20.33 0.74
C VAL A 21 2.26 -18.89 0.70
N VAL A 22 3.56 -18.71 0.49
CA VAL A 22 4.20 -17.37 0.44
C VAL A 22 3.86 -16.62 -0.85
N SER A 23 3.72 -17.34 -1.97
CA SER A 23 3.48 -16.74 -3.29
C SER A 23 2.04 -16.24 -3.47
N ASP A 24 1.07 -16.86 -2.78
CA ASP A 24 -0.34 -16.44 -2.83
C ASP A 24 -0.61 -15.21 -1.94
N LEU A 25 0.19 -14.99 -0.89
CA LEU A 25 0.00 -13.84 0.02
C LEU A 25 0.41 -12.50 -0.60
N SER A 26 1.44 -12.48 -1.45
CA SER A 26 1.88 -11.24 -2.14
C SER A 26 0.88 -10.77 -3.20
N LYS A 27 -0.02 -11.66 -3.64
CA LYS A 27 -0.99 -11.41 -4.70
C LYS A 27 -2.29 -10.79 -4.20
N ALA A 28 -2.48 -10.73 -2.89
CA ALA A 28 -3.71 -10.22 -2.29
C ALA A 28 -3.93 -8.71 -2.52
N TYR A 29 -2.91 -7.96 -2.97
CA TYR A 29 -3.05 -6.53 -3.17
C TYR A 29 -1.95 -5.91 -4.06
N ASP A 30 -2.25 -5.68 -5.34
CA ASP A 30 -1.36 -4.95 -6.23
C ASP A 30 -1.44 -3.44 -5.95
N VAL A 31 -0.56 -2.96 -5.06
CA VAL A 31 -0.46 -1.54 -4.65
C VAL A 31 -0.21 -0.62 -5.85
N SER A 32 0.35 -1.13 -6.95
CA SER A 32 0.63 -0.32 -8.13
C SER A 32 -0.63 0.21 -8.83
N GLN A 33 -1.79 -0.40 -8.57
CA GLN A 33 -3.07 -0.04 -9.19
C GLN A 33 -3.93 0.93 -8.35
N TRP A 34 -3.42 1.50 -7.26
CA TRP A 34 -4.22 2.43 -6.47
C TRP A 34 -4.66 3.64 -7.30
N PRO A 35 -5.95 3.99 -7.28
CA PRO A 35 -6.41 5.20 -7.93
C PRO A 35 -5.78 6.41 -7.25
N LYS A 36 -5.24 7.33 -8.05
CA LYS A 36 -4.72 8.60 -7.55
C LYS A 36 -5.90 9.53 -7.23
N PRO A 37 -5.90 10.23 -6.08
CA PRO A 37 -6.94 11.21 -5.78
C PRO A 37 -6.90 12.39 -6.76
N GLU A 38 -8.08 12.94 -7.05
CA GLU A 38 -8.25 14.12 -7.90
C GLU A 38 -7.89 15.38 -7.11
N CYS A 39 -6.63 15.83 -7.21
CA CYS A 39 -6.13 16.93 -6.40
C CYS A 39 -6.45 18.34 -6.93
N GLU A 40 -6.88 18.48 -8.19
CA GLU A 40 -7.08 19.79 -8.83
C GLU A 40 -8.04 20.70 -8.07
N MET A 41 -9.08 20.13 -7.45
CA MET A 41 -10.07 20.89 -6.68
C MET A 41 -9.58 21.39 -5.32
N TYR A 42 -8.47 20.84 -4.80
CA TYR A 42 -7.97 21.11 -3.46
C TYR A 42 -6.83 22.13 -3.44
N TYR A 43 -6.30 22.52 -4.60
CA TYR A 43 -5.17 23.44 -4.63
C TYR A 43 -5.58 24.85 -4.21
N PRO A 44 -4.82 25.46 -3.27
CA PRO A 44 -5.07 26.84 -2.90
C PRO A 44 -4.79 27.78 -4.07
N GLU A 45 -5.65 28.76 -4.26
CA GLU A 45 -5.34 29.90 -5.11
C GLU A 45 -4.21 30.72 -4.47
N PRO A 46 -3.42 31.50 -5.24
CA PRO A 46 -2.24 32.21 -4.72
C PRO A 46 -2.52 33.14 -3.53
N ASN A 47 -3.77 33.60 -3.39
CA ASN A 47 -4.20 34.53 -2.36
C ASN A 47 -5.16 33.92 -1.33
N PHE A 48 -5.49 32.62 -1.45
CA PHE A 48 -6.46 31.97 -0.57
C PHE A 48 -5.87 30.69 0.03
N PRO A 49 -5.89 30.53 1.37
CA PRO A 49 -5.43 29.31 2.00
C PRO A 49 -6.34 28.13 1.61
N ALA A 50 -5.76 26.94 1.53
CA ALA A 50 -6.54 25.73 1.26
C ALA A 50 -7.49 25.46 2.42
N TYR A 51 -8.76 25.20 2.10
CA TYR A 51 -9.77 24.85 3.09
C TYR A 51 -10.12 23.36 2.97
N CYS A 52 -9.60 22.56 3.89
CA CYS A 52 -9.94 21.15 3.98
C CYS A 52 -11.06 20.92 4.99
N PRO A 53 -12.08 20.12 4.65
CA PRO A 53 -13.12 19.75 5.60
C PRO A 53 -12.55 18.88 6.72
N ASP A 54 -13.10 18.99 7.93
CA ASP A 54 -12.75 18.14 9.07
C ASP A 54 -13.49 16.79 8.99
N VAL A 55 -13.26 16.08 7.89
CA VAL A 55 -13.75 14.71 7.66
C VAL A 55 -12.58 13.74 7.82
N THR A 56 -12.77 12.72 8.65
CA THR A 56 -11.80 11.63 8.84
C THR A 56 -11.98 10.54 7.81
N SER A 57 -11.06 10.48 6.85
CA SER A 57 -10.90 9.41 5.86
C SER A 57 -9.41 9.17 5.67
N TYR A 58 -8.79 8.36 6.54
CA TYR A 58 -7.34 8.21 6.57
C TYR A 58 -6.78 7.68 5.25
N ILE A 59 -5.72 8.31 4.75
CA ILE A 59 -5.02 7.90 3.53
C ILE A 59 -3.53 7.74 3.81
N CYS A 60 -2.99 6.60 3.39
CA CYS A 60 -1.56 6.34 3.44
C CYS A 60 -0.92 6.83 2.13
N ALA A 61 0.00 7.77 2.23
CA ALA A 61 0.79 8.21 1.08
C ALA A 61 2.01 7.31 0.87
N THR A 62 2.52 7.30 -0.35
CA THR A 62 3.77 6.62 -0.72
C THR A 62 5.00 7.19 0.01
N THR A 63 4.89 8.41 0.56
CA THR A 63 5.90 9.05 1.41
C THR A 63 5.98 8.43 2.81
N GLY A 64 5.06 7.51 3.18
CA GLY A 64 4.97 6.90 4.50
C GLY A 64 4.21 7.76 5.52
N ARG A 65 3.69 8.93 5.13
CA ARG A 65 2.80 9.75 5.96
C ARG A 65 1.35 9.31 5.81
N THR A 66 0.61 9.39 6.92
CA THR A 66 -0.85 9.21 6.93
C THR A 66 -1.53 10.56 7.03
N TYR A 67 -2.46 10.85 6.13
CA TYR A 67 -3.23 12.09 6.11
C TYR A 67 -4.65 11.82 6.61
N GLN A 68 -5.27 12.80 7.25
CA GLN A 68 -6.63 12.68 7.78
C GLN A 68 -7.67 12.52 6.67
N ASN A 69 -7.44 13.13 5.50
CA ASN A 69 -8.24 12.98 4.29
C ASN A 69 -7.43 13.32 3.03
N GLU A 70 -8.06 13.15 1.87
CA GLU A 70 -7.49 13.41 0.55
C GLU A 70 -7.12 14.88 0.33
N CYS A 71 -7.90 15.82 0.88
CA CYS A 71 -7.59 17.24 0.78
C CYS A 71 -6.24 17.55 1.44
N PHE A 72 -6.03 17.08 2.67
CA PHE A 72 -4.76 17.30 3.37
C PHE A 72 -3.56 16.68 2.64
N LEU A 73 -3.75 15.55 1.97
CA LEU A 73 -2.72 14.95 1.12
C LEU A 73 -2.41 15.82 -0.10
N CYS A 74 -3.46 16.27 -0.82
CA CYS A 74 -3.30 17.06 -2.04
C CYS A 74 -2.69 18.43 -1.78
N VAL A 75 -3.04 19.08 -0.67
CA VAL A 75 -2.46 20.37 -0.27
C VAL A 75 -0.97 20.24 0.07
N ASP A 76 -0.56 19.17 0.74
CA ASP A 76 0.86 18.90 1.06
C ASP A 76 1.69 18.57 -0.18
N GLN A 77 1.07 17.96 -1.20
CA GLN A 77 1.68 17.63 -2.48
C GLN A 77 1.54 18.73 -3.55
N ALA A 78 0.95 19.88 -3.20
CA ALA A 78 0.71 20.95 -4.15
C ALA A 78 2.01 21.44 -4.79
N PRO A 79 2.06 21.61 -6.12
CA PRO A 79 3.21 22.22 -6.76
C PRO A 79 3.33 23.66 -6.24
N PHE A 80 4.43 23.95 -5.55
CA PHE A 80 4.77 25.32 -5.19
C PHE A 80 4.92 26.13 -6.49
N ASN A 81 4.05 27.12 -6.70
CA ASN A 81 4.24 28.18 -7.68
C ASN A 81 4.45 29.51 -6.96
#